data_AF-A0A3G9DDD3-F1
#
_entry.id   AF-A0A3G9DDD3-F1
#
_cell.length_a   1.000
_cell.length_b   1.000
_cell.length_c   1.000
_cell.angle_alpha   90.00
_cell.angle_beta   90.00
_cell.angle_gamma   90.00
#
_symmetry.space_group_name_H-M   'P 1'
#
loop_
_entity.id
_entity.type
_entity.pdbx_description
1 polymer ?
#
loop_
_entity_poly.entity_id
_entity_poly.type
_entity_poly.pdbx_seq_one_letter_code
_entity_poly.pdbx_strand_id
1 'polypeptide(L)'
;TKIVLVEPLDCQEESIQKNSENLALLERPELSFALIKARLWKLTQFEQVLYLDSDTLPLNKEFLKLFDIMSKQTTSQVGAIADIGWPDMFNSGVMMLIPDADTASVLQNYIIENTSIDGSDQGILNQFFNQNCCTDELVKDSFSREWVQLSFTYNVTIPNLGYQSSPAMNYFKPSIKLIHFIGKHKPWSLWSQKNFIKNEYHDQWNEVYEEFKEEHQLNNEVSKPKISDSDKTETPETITPVDAPPSNEPTTNQEIDTISTVEENVD
;
A
#
# COMPACT_ATOMS: atom_id res chain seq x y z
N THR A 1 -0.56 14.33 23.46
CA THR A 1 -0.73 12.96 22.94
C THR A 1 -1.61 12.16 23.88
N LYS A 2 -2.62 11.45 23.37
CA LYS A 2 -3.45 10.51 24.14
C LYS A 2 -3.12 9.10 23.68
N ILE A 3 -2.63 8.25 24.57
CA ILE A 3 -2.45 6.83 24.28
C ILE A 3 -3.80 6.15 24.46
N VAL A 4 -4.26 5.46 23.43
CA VAL A 4 -5.51 4.70 23.47
C VAL A 4 -5.14 3.24 23.32
N LEU A 5 -5.46 2.43 24.33
CA LEU A 5 -5.34 0.99 24.23
C LEU A 5 -6.49 0.47 23.35
N VAL A 6 -6.14 -0.29 22.31
CA VAL A 6 -7.12 -0.91 21.41
C VAL A 6 -7.34 -2.35 21.86
N GLU A 7 -8.60 -2.69 22.15
CA GLU A 7 -9.00 -4.05 22.52
C GLU A 7 -8.80 -5.01 21.32
N PRO A 8 -8.26 -6.22 21.56
CA PRO A 8 -8.21 -7.33 20.60
C PRO A 8 -9.49 -7.53 19.81
N LEU A 9 -9.43 -8.09 18.60
CA LEU A 9 -10.65 -8.44 17.85
C LEU A 9 -11.41 -9.59 18.54
N ASP A 10 -12.71 -9.64 18.30
CA ASP A 10 -13.53 -10.77 18.73
C ASP A 10 -13.12 -12.01 17.90
N CYS A 11 -12.95 -13.18 18.54
CA CYS A 11 -12.42 -14.40 17.92
C CYS A 11 -11.04 -14.27 17.27
N GLN A 12 -10.18 -13.36 17.76
CA GLN A 12 -8.87 -13.09 17.16
C GLN A 12 -8.01 -14.34 16.96
N GLU A 13 -7.95 -15.26 17.91
CA GLU A 13 -7.15 -16.49 17.78
C GLU A 13 -7.61 -17.37 16.60
N GLU A 14 -8.92 -17.52 16.43
CA GLU A 14 -9.51 -18.30 15.34
C GLU A 14 -9.26 -17.62 13.97
N SER A 15 -9.42 -16.29 13.91
CA SER A 15 -9.10 -15.52 12.70
C SER A 15 -7.62 -15.61 12.35
N ILE A 16 -6.71 -15.55 13.33
CA ILE A 16 -5.27 -15.72 13.09
C ILE A 16 -4.98 -17.12 12.54
N GLN A 17 -5.54 -18.16 13.16
CA GLN A 17 -5.32 -19.54 12.73
C GLN A 17 -5.82 -19.79 11.31
N LYS A 18 -6.95 -19.18 10.92
CA LYS A 18 -7.53 -19.31 9.57
C LYS A 18 -6.68 -18.66 8.48
N ASN A 19 -5.93 -17.61 8.82
CA ASN A 19 -5.11 -16.85 7.87
C ASN A 19 -3.64 -17.32 7.79
N SER A 20 -3.25 -18.33 8.59
CA SER A 20 -1.84 -18.74 8.71
C SER A 20 -1.20 -19.22 7.41
N GLU A 21 -1.98 -19.84 6.52
CA GLU A 21 -1.47 -20.34 5.23
C GLU A 21 -1.08 -19.19 4.29
N ASN A 22 -1.94 -18.17 4.15
CA ASN A 22 -1.64 -17.00 3.31
C ASN A 22 -0.50 -16.15 3.89
N LEU A 23 -0.44 -16.01 5.22
CA LEU A 23 0.69 -15.36 5.88
C LEU A 23 2.01 -16.12 5.67
N ALA A 24 1.97 -17.45 5.58
CA ALA A 24 3.14 -18.26 5.26
C ALA A 24 3.56 -18.08 3.79
N LEU A 25 2.63 -17.92 2.85
CA LEU A 25 2.92 -17.58 1.45
C LEU A 25 3.59 -16.21 1.31
N LEU A 26 3.21 -15.24 2.15
CA LEU A 26 3.89 -13.94 2.22
C LEU A 26 5.23 -14.00 2.98
N GLU A 27 5.53 -15.11 3.66
CA GLU A 27 6.66 -15.23 4.59
C GLU A 27 6.62 -14.19 5.73
N ARG A 28 5.40 -13.80 6.18
CA ARG A 28 5.16 -12.73 7.17
C ARG A 28 4.15 -13.12 8.28
N PRO A 29 4.43 -14.12 9.13
CA PRO A 29 3.51 -14.56 10.18
C PRO A 29 3.18 -13.50 11.24
N GLU A 30 4.01 -12.46 11.39
CA GLU A 30 3.80 -11.34 12.31
C GLU A 30 2.61 -10.44 11.93
N LEU A 31 2.15 -10.50 10.67
CA LEU A 31 1.00 -9.74 10.18
C LEU A 31 -0.34 -10.27 10.67
N SER A 32 -0.36 -11.41 11.37
CA SER A 32 -1.56 -11.98 12.01
C SER A 32 -2.29 -11.00 12.93
N PHE A 33 -1.57 -10.07 13.57
CA PHE A 33 -2.17 -9.03 14.42
C PHE A 33 -2.74 -7.85 13.64
N ALA A 34 -2.41 -7.70 12.35
CA ALA A 34 -2.77 -6.51 11.57
C ALA A 34 -4.28 -6.36 11.37
N LEU A 35 -5.05 -7.46 11.47
CA LEU A 35 -6.52 -7.43 11.45
C LEU A 35 -7.10 -6.45 12.48
N ILE A 36 -6.36 -6.13 13.55
CA ILE A 36 -6.72 -5.11 14.55
C ILE A 36 -7.05 -3.74 13.93
N LYS A 37 -6.56 -3.41 12.73
CA LYS A 37 -6.95 -2.19 11.98
C LYS A 37 -8.46 -2.07 11.77
N ALA A 38 -9.22 -3.17 11.79
CA ALA A 38 -10.68 -3.10 11.75
C ALA A 38 -11.29 -2.32 12.93
N ARG A 39 -10.59 -2.21 14.07
CA ARG A 39 -11.02 -1.40 15.22
C ARG A 39 -11.03 0.11 14.92
N LEU A 40 -10.40 0.57 13.83
CA LEU A 40 -10.44 2.00 13.42
C LEU A 40 -11.87 2.50 13.22
N TRP A 41 -12.77 1.67 12.70
CA TRP A 41 -14.18 2.05 12.52
C TRP A 41 -14.96 2.19 13.84
N LYS A 42 -14.44 1.70 14.97
CA LYS A 42 -15.05 1.91 16.29
C LYS A 42 -14.71 3.27 16.90
N LEU A 43 -13.84 4.07 16.29
CA LEU A 43 -13.40 5.36 16.81
C LEU A 43 -14.44 6.48 16.56
N THR A 44 -15.72 6.22 16.87
CA THR A 44 -16.87 7.10 16.58
C THR A 44 -16.86 8.42 17.34
N GLN A 45 -15.88 8.64 18.24
CA GLN A 45 -15.59 9.95 18.79
C GLN A 45 -14.95 10.93 17.79
N PHE A 46 -14.50 10.45 16.63
CA PHE A 46 -13.93 11.27 15.56
C PHE A 46 -14.84 11.29 14.34
N GLU A 47 -14.99 12.47 13.72
CA GLU A 47 -15.80 12.65 12.50
C GLU A 47 -15.11 12.06 11.26
N GLN A 48 -13.78 12.05 11.25
CA GLN A 48 -12.96 11.48 10.20
C GLN A 48 -11.60 11.07 10.78
N VAL A 49 -11.02 9.99 10.26
CA VAL A 49 -9.72 9.46 10.69
C VAL A 49 -8.80 9.35 9.48
N LEU A 50 -7.62 9.95 9.61
CA LEU A 50 -6.45 9.62 8.79
C LEU A 50 -5.62 8.59 9.57
N TYR A 51 -5.60 7.37 9.10
CA TYR A 51 -4.76 6.31 9.63
C TYR A 51 -3.43 6.25 8.86
N LEU A 52 -2.33 6.14 9.60
CA LEU A 52 -0.98 5.95 9.09
C LEU A 52 -0.33 4.77 9.82
N ASP A 53 0.27 3.83 9.09
CA ASP A 53 1.10 2.80 9.72
C ASP A 53 2.34 3.42 10.39
N SER A 54 2.85 2.74 11.41
CA SER A 54 3.97 3.22 12.24
C SER A 54 5.31 3.34 11.48
N ASP A 55 5.39 2.74 10.31
CA ASP A 55 6.52 2.78 9.38
C ASP A 55 6.25 3.74 8.21
N THR A 56 5.44 4.77 8.43
CA THR A 56 5.29 5.90 7.52
C THR A 56 6.07 7.13 8.02
N LEU A 57 6.41 8.03 7.10
CA LEU A 57 7.08 9.29 7.37
C LEU A 57 6.39 10.41 6.60
N PRO A 58 5.55 11.22 7.26
CA PRO A 58 5.05 12.47 6.72
C PRO A 58 6.22 13.45 6.50
N LEU A 59 6.42 13.93 5.27
CA LEU A 59 7.54 14.82 4.92
C LEU A 59 7.26 16.29 5.22
N ASN A 60 5.99 16.66 5.24
CA ASN A 60 5.52 18.01 5.51
C ASN A 60 4.02 17.98 5.77
N LYS A 61 3.48 19.02 6.41
CA LYS A 61 2.07 19.13 6.78
C LYS A 61 1.04 19.00 5.65
N GLU A 62 1.45 19.08 4.38
CA GLU A 62 0.52 19.00 3.25
C GLU A 62 -0.12 17.63 3.11
N PHE A 63 0.41 16.58 3.73
CA PHE A 63 -0.28 15.27 3.81
C PHE A 63 -1.67 15.39 4.46
N LEU A 64 -1.87 16.39 5.34
CA LEU A 64 -3.17 16.67 5.98
C LEU A 64 -4.22 17.20 5.00
N LYS A 65 -3.85 17.62 3.79
CA LYS A 65 -4.83 17.99 2.74
C LYS A 65 -5.73 16.81 2.34
N LEU A 66 -5.41 15.59 2.75
CA LEU A 66 -6.31 14.45 2.61
C LEU A 66 -7.68 14.68 3.26
N PHE A 67 -7.77 15.41 4.38
CA PHE A 67 -9.05 15.79 4.99
C PHE A 67 -9.88 16.68 4.06
N ASP A 68 -9.25 17.63 3.37
CA ASP A 68 -9.92 18.50 2.40
C ASP A 68 -10.32 17.72 1.13
N ILE A 69 -9.43 16.84 0.63
CA ILE A 69 -9.68 16.00 -0.54
C ILE A 69 -10.86 15.04 -0.28
N MET A 70 -10.93 14.48 0.92
CA MET A 70 -11.95 13.54 1.36
C MET A 70 -13.06 14.23 2.17
N SER A 71 -13.29 15.53 1.98
CA SER A 71 -14.28 16.28 2.78
C SER A 71 -15.72 15.83 2.59
N LYS A 72 -16.00 15.09 1.51
CA LYS A 72 -17.31 14.52 1.17
C LYS A 72 -17.37 13.00 1.31
N GLN A 73 -16.37 12.41 1.98
CA GLN A 73 -16.33 10.98 2.22
C GLN A 73 -17.60 10.51 2.95
N THR A 74 -18.05 9.30 2.64
CA THR A 74 -19.15 8.62 3.36
C THR A 74 -18.61 7.52 4.27
N THR A 75 -19.46 6.99 5.15
CA THR A 75 -19.13 5.85 6.02
C THR A 75 -18.85 4.56 5.25
N SER A 76 -19.36 4.44 4.02
CA SER A 76 -19.15 3.30 3.12
C SER A 76 -17.89 3.42 2.27
N GLN A 77 -17.13 4.50 2.39
CA GLN A 77 -15.95 4.80 1.58
C GLN A 77 -14.64 4.70 2.37
N VAL A 78 -13.60 4.17 1.73
CA VAL A 78 -12.20 4.31 2.17
C VAL A 78 -11.42 5.07 1.11
N GLY A 79 -10.77 6.16 1.52
CA GLY A 79 -9.76 6.82 0.70
C GLY A 79 -8.41 6.18 0.93
N ALA A 80 -7.81 5.57 -0.09
CA ALA A 80 -6.50 4.92 0.04
C ALA A 80 -5.73 4.99 -1.27
N ILE A 81 -4.42 4.76 -1.20
CA ILE A 81 -3.51 4.82 -2.35
C ILE A 81 -3.37 3.42 -2.94
N ALA A 82 -3.27 3.31 -4.27
CA ALA A 82 -3.07 2.02 -4.94
C ALA A 82 -1.77 1.33 -4.49
N ASP A 83 -1.82 0.02 -4.33
CA ASP A 83 -0.65 -0.81 -4.09
C ASP A 83 0.20 -0.92 -5.35
N ILE A 84 1.53 -0.90 -5.19
CA ILE A 84 2.44 -0.92 -6.35
C ILE A 84 2.62 -2.31 -6.95
N GLY A 85 2.39 -3.37 -6.17
CA GLY A 85 2.48 -4.76 -6.63
C GLY A 85 1.22 -5.19 -7.37
N TRP A 86 0.04 -4.76 -6.89
CA TRP A 86 -1.24 -5.02 -7.55
C TRP A 86 -2.14 -3.76 -7.51
N PRO A 87 -2.11 -2.89 -8.54
CA PRO A 87 -2.74 -1.57 -8.49
C PRO A 87 -4.27 -1.57 -8.49
N ASP A 88 -4.91 -2.71 -8.74
CA ASP A 88 -6.36 -2.87 -8.53
C ASP A 88 -6.71 -3.02 -7.04
N MET A 89 -5.73 -3.15 -6.15
CA MET A 89 -5.85 -3.13 -4.70
C MET A 89 -5.26 -1.83 -4.14
N PHE A 90 -5.79 -1.37 -3.00
CA PHE A 90 -5.16 -0.30 -2.24
C PHE A 90 -4.16 -0.82 -1.22
N ASN A 91 -3.17 0.00 -0.91
CA ASN A 91 -2.25 -0.19 0.20
C ASN A 91 -2.89 0.31 1.51
N SER A 92 -2.98 -0.53 2.53
CA SER A 92 -3.65 -0.20 3.81
C SER A 92 -2.79 0.59 4.80
N GLY A 93 -1.58 1.00 4.40
CA GLY A 93 -0.67 1.76 5.26
C GLY A 93 -1.07 3.24 5.43
N VAL A 94 -1.88 3.78 4.52
CA VAL A 94 -2.44 5.13 4.61
C VAL A 94 -3.90 5.09 4.18
N MET A 95 -4.81 5.41 5.10
CA MET A 95 -6.24 5.35 4.85
C MET A 95 -6.98 6.55 5.45
N MET A 96 -7.90 7.11 4.67
CA MET A 96 -8.95 8.02 5.13
C MET A 96 -10.22 7.21 5.34
N LEU A 97 -10.88 7.36 6.49
CA LEU A 97 -12.15 6.69 6.79
C LEU A 97 -13.03 7.57 7.70
N ILE A 98 -14.34 7.34 7.63
CA ILE A 98 -15.29 7.84 8.63
C ILE A 98 -15.65 6.67 9.55
N PRO A 99 -15.32 6.75 10.86
CA PRO A 99 -15.70 5.73 11.82
C PRO A 99 -17.22 5.63 11.93
N ASP A 100 -17.72 4.40 11.98
CA ASP A 100 -19.15 4.10 12.03
C ASP A 100 -19.36 2.76 12.73
N ALA A 101 -20.28 2.73 13.71
CA ALA A 101 -20.48 1.56 14.55
C ALA A 101 -21.06 0.37 13.77
N ASP A 102 -21.96 0.64 12.82
CA ASP A 102 -22.58 -0.39 12.00
C ASP A 102 -21.54 -0.99 11.05
N THR A 103 -20.76 -0.15 10.37
CA THR A 103 -19.64 -0.57 9.51
C THR A 103 -18.61 -1.38 10.29
N ALA A 104 -18.27 -0.96 11.52
CA ALA A 104 -17.36 -1.71 12.38
C ALA A 104 -17.91 -3.11 12.72
N SER A 105 -19.21 -3.22 13.02
CA SER A 105 -19.85 -4.50 13.32
C SER A 105 -19.88 -5.43 12.11
N VAL A 106 -20.22 -4.89 10.93
CA VAL A 106 -20.27 -5.67 9.69
C VAL A 106 -18.87 -6.13 9.27
N LEU A 107 -17.86 -5.26 9.39
CA LEU A 107 -16.47 -5.61 9.10
C LEU A 107 -15.93 -6.69 10.05
N GLN A 108 -16.26 -6.63 11.34
CA GLN A 108 -15.88 -7.67 12.31
C GLN A 108 -16.45 -9.03 11.92
N ASN A 109 -17.74 -9.11 11.58
CA ASN A 109 -18.37 -10.35 11.12
C ASN A 109 -17.73 -10.85 9.83
N TYR A 110 -17.44 -9.94 8.90
CA TYR A 110 -16.78 -10.27 7.64
C TYR A 110 -15.39 -10.91 7.85
N ILE A 111 -14.60 -10.39 8.79
CA ILE A 111 -13.28 -10.94 9.15
C ILE A 111 -13.39 -12.35 9.75
N ILE A 112 -14.44 -12.63 10.52
CA ILE A 112 -14.69 -13.96 11.10
C ILE A 112 -15.07 -14.95 9.98
N GLU A 113 -15.96 -14.53 9.08
CA GLU A 113 -16.54 -15.37 8.03
C GLU A 113 -15.57 -15.65 6.87
N ASN A 114 -14.65 -14.73 6.57
CA ASN A 114 -13.79 -14.80 5.39
C ASN A 114 -12.32 -15.06 5.74
N THR A 115 -11.52 -15.39 4.74
CA THR A 115 -10.06 -15.45 4.83
C THR A 115 -9.52 -14.29 4.01
N SER A 116 -8.54 -13.57 4.56
CA SER A 116 -7.88 -12.48 3.86
C SER A 116 -7.10 -13.01 2.67
N ILE A 117 -7.20 -12.38 1.49
CA ILE A 117 -6.45 -12.76 0.28
C ILE A 117 -4.95 -12.85 0.56
N ASP A 118 -4.42 -11.92 1.35
CA ASP A 118 -3.00 -11.84 1.70
C ASP A 118 -2.72 -12.33 3.15
N GLY A 119 -3.75 -12.81 3.86
CA GLY A 119 -3.64 -13.22 5.26
C GLY A 119 -3.56 -12.06 6.27
N SER A 120 -3.49 -10.81 5.82
CA SER A 120 -3.34 -9.60 6.62
C SER A 120 -4.55 -8.66 6.50
N ASP A 121 -4.43 -7.47 7.08
CA ASP A 121 -5.36 -6.35 6.97
C ASP A 121 -5.57 -5.83 5.53
N GLN A 122 -4.53 -5.72 4.71
CA GLN A 122 -4.64 -5.14 3.37
C GLN A 122 -5.58 -5.97 2.50
N GLY A 123 -5.43 -7.30 2.47
CA GLY A 123 -6.30 -8.20 1.73
C GLY A 123 -7.75 -8.13 2.18
N ILE A 124 -8.02 -8.26 3.49
CA ILE A 124 -9.40 -8.30 3.99
C ILE A 124 -10.10 -6.94 3.85
N LEU A 125 -9.39 -5.83 4.02
CA LEU A 125 -9.94 -4.50 3.82
C LEU A 125 -10.24 -4.24 2.34
N ASN A 126 -9.38 -4.72 1.43
CA ASN A 126 -9.69 -4.69 0.00
C ASN A 126 -10.92 -5.54 -0.32
N GLN A 127 -11.01 -6.78 0.16
CA GLN A 127 -12.21 -7.61 -0.04
C GLN A 127 -13.49 -6.93 0.48
N PHE A 128 -13.38 -6.15 1.54
CA PHE A 128 -14.53 -5.45 2.12
C PHE A 128 -14.90 -4.16 1.38
N PHE A 129 -13.95 -3.28 1.04
CA PHE A 129 -14.22 -1.94 0.50
C PHE A 129 -14.00 -1.80 -1.01
N ASN A 130 -13.34 -2.76 -1.66
CA ASN A 130 -12.93 -2.66 -3.05
C ASN A 130 -13.74 -3.60 -3.94
N GLN A 131 -14.54 -3.02 -4.83
CA GLN A 131 -15.37 -3.77 -5.77
C GLN A 131 -14.54 -4.66 -6.71
N ASN A 132 -13.27 -4.31 -6.99
CA ASN A 132 -12.38 -5.14 -7.80
C ASN A 132 -12.07 -6.50 -7.14
N CYS A 133 -12.17 -6.58 -5.81
CA CYS A 133 -11.99 -7.81 -5.06
C CYS A 133 -13.31 -8.59 -4.86
N CYS A 134 -14.43 -8.08 -5.37
CA CYS A 134 -15.71 -8.80 -5.38
C CYS A 134 -15.72 -9.80 -6.55
N THR A 135 -15.60 -11.08 -6.22
CA THR A 135 -15.57 -12.18 -7.19
C THR A 135 -16.94 -12.77 -7.49
N ASP A 136 -17.97 -12.44 -6.70
CA ASP A 136 -19.33 -12.88 -6.92
C ASP A 136 -20.07 -11.88 -7.84
N GLU A 137 -20.23 -12.27 -9.11
CA GLU A 137 -20.88 -11.45 -10.13
C GLU A 137 -22.32 -11.08 -9.78
N LEU A 138 -23.02 -11.89 -8.96
CA LEU A 138 -24.42 -11.64 -8.60
C LEU A 138 -24.60 -10.47 -7.65
N VAL A 139 -23.57 -10.17 -6.84
CA VAL A 139 -23.60 -9.06 -5.87
C VAL A 139 -22.77 -7.86 -6.30
N LYS A 140 -22.00 -7.97 -7.39
CA LYS A 140 -21.13 -6.90 -7.90
C LYS A 140 -21.87 -5.60 -8.16
N ASP A 141 -23.07 -5.65 -8.73
CA ASP A 141 -23.89 -4.47 -9.01
C ASP A 141 -24.55 -3.86 -7.75
N SER A 142 -24.61 -4.63 -6.67
CA SER A 142 -25.16 -4.21 -5.37
C SER A 142 -24.08 -3.83 -4.35
N PHE A 143 -22.81 -3.80 -4.76
CA PHE A 143 -21.68 -3.54 -3.86
C PHE A 143 -21.76 -2.11 -3.34
N SER A 144 -22.07 -1.97 -2.05
CA SER A 144 -22.43 -0.68 -1.43
C SER A 144 -21.25 0.12 -0.88
N ARG A 145 -20.05 -0.45 -0.93
CA ARG A 145 -18.81 0.13 -0.39
C ARG A 145 -17.88 0.52 -1.52
N GLU A 146 -17.01 1.47 -1.28
CA GLU A 146 -16.18 2.02 -2.34
C GLU A 146 -14.79 2.37 -1.84
N TRP A 147 -13.80 1.96 -2.63
CA TRP A 147 -12.45 2.49 -2.52
C TRP A 147 -12.32 3.74 -3.40
N VAL A 148 -11.99 4.86 -2.78
CA VAL A 148 -11.65 6.12 -3.46
C VAL A 148 -10.13 6.18 -3.61
N GLN A 149 -9.64 6.08 -4.85
CA GLN A 149 -8.21 6.09 -5.14
C GLN A 149 -7.60 7.49 -4.94
N LEU A 150 -6.62 7.56 -4.03
CA LEU A 150 -5.84 8.77 -3.74
C LEU A 150 -4.52 8.78 -4.53
N SER A 151 -3.94 9.97 -4.69
CA SER A 151 -2.66 10.13 -5.38
C SER A 151 -1.53 9.38 -4.66
N PHE A 152 -0.68 8.70 -5.44
CA PHE A 152 0.50 7.97 -4.94
C PHE A 152 1.45 8.84 -4.10
N THR A 153 1.47 10.15 -4.33
CA THR A 153 2.29 11.09 -3.55
C THR A 153 1.98 11.14 -2.04
N TYR A 154 0.83 10.61 -1.61
CA TYR A 154 0.41 10.50 -0.21
C TYR A 154 0.76 9.16 0.45
N ASN A 155 1.34 8.21 -0.28
CA ASN A 155 1.80 6.92 0.26
C ASN A 155 2.84 6.31 -0.69
N VAL A 156 3.99 6.99 -0.83
CA VAL A 156 5.07 6.50 -1.69
C VAL A 156 5.81 5.39 -0.96
N THR A 157 5.64 4.15 -1.41
CA THR A 157 6.29 2.99 -0.82
C THR A 157 7.79 2.96 -1.15
N ILE A 158 8.59 2.48 -0.20
CA ILE A 158 10.04 2.28 -0.30
C ILE A 158 10.44 1.08 0.60
N PRO A 159 11.37 0.19 0.20
CA PRO A 159 12.04 0.15 -1.09
C PRO A 159 11.14 -0.45 -2.16
N ASN A 160 11.19 0.09 -3.38
CA ASN A 160 10.50 -0.47 -4.54
C ASN A 160 11.47 -1.34 -5.34
N LEU A 161 11.97 -2.41 -4.71
CA LEU A 161 12.94 -3.33 -5.30
C LEU A 161 12.40 -3.84 -6.65
N GLY A 162 13.06 -3.45 -7.75
CA GLY A 162 12.73 -3.89 -9.12
C GLY A 162 11.66 -3.09 -9.87
N TYR A 163 10.82 -2.28 -9.21
CA TYR A 163 9.68 -1.58 -9.83
C TYR A 163 9.68 -0.05 -9.65
N GLN A 164 10.83 0.53 -9.28
CA GLN A 164 10.95 1.98 -9.18
C GLN A 164 11.10 2.64 -10.56
N SER A 165 10.10 3.41 -10.98
CA SER A 165 10.25 4.34 -12.10
C SER A 165 11.08 5.55 -11.66
N SER A 166 12.40 5.48 -11.84
CA SER A 166 13.33 6.58 -11.50
C SER A 166 12.96 7.92 -12.14
N PRO A 167 12.48 8.00 -13.40
CA PRO A 167 12.02 9.26 -13.98
C PRO A 167 10.81 9.84 -13.26
N ALA A 168 9.80 9.02 -12.94
CA ALA A 168 8.61 9.47 -12.22
C ALA A 168 8.98 9.92 -10.79
N MET A 169 9.85 9.17 -10.11
CA MET A 169 10.35 9.55 -8.79
C MET A 169 11.03 10.93 -8.83
N ASN A 170 11.93 11.17 -9.79
CA ASN A 170 12.61 12.46 -9.94
C ASN A 170 11.64 13.60 -10.23
N TYR A 171 10.63 13.36 -11.09
CA TYR A 171 9.63 14.37 -11.44
C TYR A 171 8.71 14.72 -10.27
N PHE A 172 8.20 13.70 -9.56
CA PHE A 172 7.23 13.90 -8.47
C PHE A 172 7.86 14.16 -7.12
N LYS A 173 9.18 13.99 -6.95
CA LYS A 173 9.89 14.18 -5.67
C LYS A 173 9.49 15.45 -4.91
N PRO A 174 9.41 16.65 -5.52
CA PRO A 174 9.00 17.88 -4.81
C PRO A 174 7.54 17.85 -4.29
N SER A 175 6.71 16.99 -4.87
CA SER A 175 5.29 16.84 -4.57
C SER A 175 4.99 15.72 -3.58
N ILE A 176 5.96 14.88 -3.22
CA ILE A 176 5.78 13.78 -2.27
C ILE A 176 5.42 14.34 -0.89
N LYS A 177 4.38 13.77 -0.28
CA LYS A 177 3.86 14.19 1.03
C LYS A 177 4.18 13.20 2.12
N LEU A 178 4.24 11.91 1.78
CA LEU A 178 4.47 10.84 2.74
C LEU A 178 5.19 9.66 2.10
N ILE A 179 6.17 9.13 2.83
CA ILE A 179 6.91 7.91 2.51
C ILE A 179 6.41 6.77 3.39
N HIS A 180 6.32 5.56 2.85
CA HIS A 180 5.95 4.35 3.58
C HIS A 180 7.04 3.29 3.42
N PHE A 181 7.67 2.91 4.53
CA PHE A 181 8.75 1.94 4.57
C PHE A 181 8.20 0.51 4.58
N ILE A 182 7.88 0.00 3.39
CA ILE A 182 7.37 -1.36 3.17
C ILE A 182 8.48 -2.42 3.32
N GLY A 183 8.09 -3.69 3.24
CA GLY A 183 9.02 -4.82 3.34
C GLY A 183 9.44 -5.13 4.78
N LYS A 184 10.38 -6.07 4.91
CA LYS A 184 10.82 -6.60 6.22
C LYS A 184 11.70 -5.64 7.00
N HIS A 185 12.51 -4.84 6.29
CA HIS A 185 13.51 -3.97 6.87
C HIS A 185 12.94 -2.58 7.13
N LYS A 186 12.45 -2.38 8.36
CA LYS A 186 11.89 -1.11 8.84
C LYS A 186 12.97 -0.07 9.16
N PRO A 187 12.68 1.24 9.18
CA PRO A 187 13.68 2.28 9.43
C PRO A 187 14.44 2.10 10.75
N TRP A 188 13.79 1.56 11.78
CA TRP A 188 14.41 1.21 13.06
C TRP A 188 15.19 -0.11 13.09
N SER A 189 15.12 -0.93 12.03
CA SER A 189 15.89 -2.17 11.90
C SER A 189 17.26 -1.96 11.25
N LEU A 190 17.39 -0.87 10.50
CA LEU A 190 18.52 -0.61 9.60
C LEU A 190 19.80 -0.19 10.30
N TRP A 191 19.74 0.01 11.62
CA TRP A 191 20.91 0.38 12.44
C TRP A 191 21.90 -0.77 12.67
N SER A 192 21.54 -2.03 12.35
CA SER A 192 22.40 -3.20 12.57
C SER A 192 22.77 -3.99 11.32
N GLN A 193 22.35 -3.58 10.12
CA GLN A 193 22.47 -4.41 8.90
C GLN A 193 23.67 -4.05 8.02
N LYS A 194 24.36 -5.07 7.47
CA LYS A 194 25.57 -4.87 6.62
C LYS A 194 25.30 -4.45 5.18
N ASN A 195 24.14 -4.78 4.61
CA ASN A 195 23.81 -4.57 3.18
C ASN A 195 22.75 -3.49 2.94
N PHE A 196 22.67 -2.50 3.84
CA PHE A 196 21.65 -1.46 3.78
C PHE A 196 21.80 -0.55 2.55
N ILE A 197 20.76 -0.44 1.73
CA ILE A 197 20.66 0.58 0.68
C ILE A 197 20.18 1.87 1.33
N LYS A 198 21.13 2.74 1.66
CA LYS A 198 20.85 4.06 2.23
C LYS A 198 20.07 4.92 1.23
N ASN A 199 18.96 5.50 1.67
CA ASN A 199 18.26 6.57 0.95
C ASN A 199 18.01 7.77 1.87
N GLU A 200 17.73 8.93 1.27
CA GLU A 200 17.55 10.20 1.99
C GLU A 200 16.40 10.16 3.02
N TYR A 201 15.36 9.35 2.78
CA TYR A 201 14.20 9.26 3.67
C TYR A 201 14.51 8.49 4.94
N HIS A 202 15.42 7.53 4.91
CA HIS A 202 15.92 6.88 6.13
C HIS A 202 16.73 7.85 7.00
N ASP A 203 17.50 8.75 6.38
CA ASP A 203 18.21 9.81 7.13
C ASP A 203 17.20 10.74 7.82
N GLN A 204 16.16 11.19 7.10
CA GLN A 204 15.10 12.01 7.69
C GLN A 204 14.32 11.30 8.80
N TRP A 205 14.03 9.99 8.65
CA TRP A 205 13.39 9.22 9.73
C TRP A 205 14.26 9.20 11.00
N ASN A 206 15.57 9.00 10.82
CA ASN A 206 16.52 9.02 11.93
C ASN A 206 16.63 10.39 12.60
N GLU A 207 16.61 11.47 11.82
CA GLU A 207 16.61 12.84 12.34
C GLU A 207 15.40 13.05 13.27
N VAL A 208 14.19 12.71 12.81
CA VAL A 208 12.95 12.80 13.63
C VAL A 208 13.04 11.94 14.88
N TYR A 209 13.61 10.74 14.78
CA TYR A 209 13.77 9.85 15.93
C TYR A 209 14.74 10.42 16.99
N GLU A 210 15.88 10.98 16.57
CA GLU A 210 16.83 11.59 17.49
C GLU A 210 16.28 12.90 18.10
N GLU A 211 15.57 13.72 17.32
CA GLU A 211 14.85 14.91 17.84
C GLU A 211 13.86 14.52 18.94
N PHE A 212 13.04 13.48 18.71
CA PHE A 212 12.10 12.97 19.70
C PHE A 212 12.79 12.50 20.99
N LYS A 213 13.92 11.79 20.86
CA LYS A 213 14.70 11.34 22.02
C LYS A 213 15.26 12.51 22.83
N GLU A 214 15.77 13.53 22.17
CA GLU A 214 16.28 14.72 22.81
C GLU A 214 15.17 15.48 23.54
N GLU A 215 14.03 15.71 22.87
CA GLU A 215 12.86 16.40 23.45
C GLU A 215 12.35 15.70 24.71
N HIS A 216 12.30 14.37 24.70
CA HIS A 216 11.79 13.56 25.80
C HIS A 216 12.87 13.07 26.78
N GLN A 217 14.13 13.51 26.64
CA GLN A 217 15.25 13.13 27.50
C GLN A 217 15.49 11.61 27.59
N LEU A 218 15.19 10.87 26.52
CA LEU A 218 15.25 9.41 26.44
C LEU A 218 16.65 8.87 26.06
N ASN A 219 17.67 9.73 26.08
CA ASN A 219 19.02 9.41 25.60
C ASN A 219 19.70 8.24 26.33
N ASN A 220 19.24 7.90 27.54
CA ASN A 220 19.82 6.83 28.36
C ASN A 220 18.93 5.58 28.50
N GLU A 221 17.69 5.56 27.98
CA GLU A 221 16.72 4.50 28.27
C GLU A 221 16.30 3.67 27.04
N VAL A 222 16.32 4.24 25.84
CA VAL A 222 15.89 3.52 24.62
C VAL A 222 17.10 2.96 23.88
N SER A 223 17.45 1.72 24.20
CA SER A 223 18.40 0.96 23.40
C SER A 223 17.78 0.65 22.03
N LYS A 224 18.47 0.99 20.94
CA LYS A 224 18.02 0.67 19.58
C LYS A 224 17.84 -0.85 19.44
N PRO A 225 16.69 -1.34 18.96
CA PRO A 225 16.46 -2.78 18.78
C PRO A 225 17.48 -3.34 17.79
N LYS A 226 18.18 -4.42 18.19
CA LYS A 226 19.08 -5.18 17.31
C LYS A 226 18.26 -6.26 16.62
N ILE A 227 18.08 -6.16 15.31
CA ILE A 227 17.44 -7.21 14.51
C ILE A 227 18.56 -7.96 13.77
N SER A 228 18.60 -9.29 13.91
CA SER A 228 19.61 -10.14 13.26
C SER A 228 19.36 -10.24 11.76
N ASP A 229 20.43 -10.18 10.96
CA ASP A 229 20.44 -10.43 9.51
C ASP A 229 20.15 -11.90 9.15
N SER A 230 19.42 -12.64 9.98
CA SER A 230 19.05 -14.02 9.71
C SER A 230 17.87 -14.07 8.75
N ASP A 231 18.05 -13.58 7.52
CA ASP A 231 17.38 -14.12 6.36
C ASP A 231 18.27 -13.99 5.14
N LYS A 232 18.26 -15.05 4.34
CA LYS A 232 19.08 -15.20 3.15
C LYS A 232 18.80 -14.04 2.21
N THR A 233 19.87 -13.49 1.67
CA THR A 233 19.93 -12.63 0.50
C THR A 233 18.71 -12.78 -0.42
N GLU A 234 17.83 -11.79 -0.44
CA GLU A 234 17.16 -11.41 -1.69
C GLU A 234 18.26 -10.88 -2.61
N THR A 235 18.98 -11.79 -3.26
CA THR A 235 19.69 -11.43 -4.49
C THR A 235 18.64 -10.89 -5.44
N PRO A 236 18.82 -9.70 -6.04
CA PRO A 236 17.96 -9.28 -7.13
C PRO A 236 18.17 -10.30 -8.25
N GLU A 237 17.24 -11.23 -8.40
CA GLU A 237 17.16 -11.99 -9.64
C GLU A 237 16.98 -10.95 -10.73
N THR A 238 18.03 -10.82 -11.53
CA THR A 238 17.94 -10.09 -12.78
C THR A 238 16.91 -10.85 -13.58
N ILE A 239 15.67 -10.35 -13.62
CA ILE A 239 14.68 -10.82 -14.56
C ILE A 239 15.23 -10.41 -15.92
N THR A 240 16.02 -11.29 -16.52
CA THR A 240 16.30 -11.26 -17.94
C THR A 240 14.94 -11.25 -18.64
N PRO A 241 14.67 -10.32 -19.56
CA PRO A 241 13.44 -10.35 -20.34
C PRO A 241 13.32 -11.73 -20.97
N VAL A 242 12.23 -12.43 -20.68
CA VAL A 242 11.86 -13.64 -21.43
C VAL A 242 11.77 -13.20 -22.89
N ASP A 243 12.58 -13.82 -23.74
CA ASP A 243 12.65 -13.54 -25.17
C ASP A 243 11.24 -13.43 -25.75
N ALA A 244 10.94 -12.28 -26.33
CA ALA A 244 9.72 -12.10 -27.11
C ALA A 244 9.69 -13.16 -28.21
N PRO A 245 8.55 -13.82 -28.47
CA PRO A 245 8.45 -14.73 -29.60
C PRO A 245 8.73 -13.94 -30.90
N PRO A 246 9.45 -14.52 -31.86
CA PRO A 246 9.90 -13.79 -33.04
C PRO A 246 8.72 -13.22 -33.81
N SER A 247 8.79 -11.91 -34.09
CA SER A 247 7.89 -11.22 -34.99
C SER A 247 8.02 -11.82 -36.39
N ASN A 248 7.01 -12.58 -36.82
CA ASN A 248 6.85 -12.91 -38.23
C ASN A 248 6.42 -11.63 -38.98
N GLU A 249 7.40 -10.86 -39.47
CA GLU A 249 7.15 -9.89 -40.53
C GLU A 249 6.81 -10.66 -41.83
N PRO A 250 5.74 -10.31 -42.55
CA PRO A 250 5.48 -10.86 -43.86
C PRO A 250 6.50 -10.28 -44.84
N THR A 251 7.29 -11.14 -45.45
CA THR A 251 8.07 -10.86 -46.64
C THR A 251 7.16 -10.36 -47.76
N THR A 252 7.48 -9.20 -48.35
CA THR A 252 7.05 -8.91 -49.72
C THR A 252 8.19 -8.24 -50.46
N ASN A 253 8.75 -9.00 -51.40
CA ASN A 253 9.71 -8.52 -52.37
C ASN A 253 9.07 -7.47 -53.28
N GLN A 254 9.94 -6.58 -53.72
CA GLN A 254 9.77 -5.49 -54.68
C GLN A 254 8.91 -5.85 -55.90
N GLU A 255 8.06 -4.92 -56.34
CA GLU A 255 8.12 -4.41 -57.71
C GLU A 255 7.47 -3.02 -57.76
N ILE A 256 8.27 -2.04 -58.16
CA ILE A 256 7.86 -0.69 -58.54
C ILE A 256 7.43 -0.82 -59.99
N ASP A 257 6.17 -0.49 -60.30
CA ASP A 257 5.81 -0.10 -61.66
C ASP A 257 4.87 1.12 -61.65
N THR A 258 5.39 2.15 -62.31
CA THR A 258 4.77 3.41 -62.69
C THR A 258 3.52 3.21 -63.56
N ILE A 259 2.50 4.08 -63.45
CA ILE A 259 2.05 5.02 -64.52
C ILE A 259 0.72 5.73 -64.17
N SER A 260 0.80 7.06 -64.36
CA SER A 260 -0.17 8.11 -64.73
C SER A 260 -1.61 8.16 -64.18
N THR A 261 -1.84 9.28 -63.48
CA THR A 261 -2.94 10.24 -63.68
C THR A 261 -3.80 10.07 -64.93
N VAL A 262 -5.11 9.99 -64.73
CA VAL A 262 -6.10 10.52 -65.66
C VAL A 262 -7.05 11.40 -64.85
N GLU A 263 -6.95 12.71 -65.06
CA GLU A 263 -8.04 13.65 -64.84
C GLU A 263 -9.08 13.41 -65.93
N GLU A 264 -10.36 13.23 -65.56
CA GLU A 264 -11.46 13.66 -66.42
C GLU A 264 -12.48 14.40 -65.56
N ASN A 265 -12.58 15.69 -65.85
CA ASN A 265 -13.68 16.56 -65.52
C ASN A 265 -14.92 16.21 -66.36
N VAL A 266 -16.06 16.70 -65.87
CA VAL A 266 -17.18 17.33 -66.59
C VAL A 266 -18.53 16.64 -66.37
N ASP A 267 -19.39 17.46 -65.72
CA ASP A 267 -20.86 17.53 -65.64
C ASP A 267 -21.66 16.53 -64.78
#